data_AF-A0A920DGE2-F1
#
_entry.id   AF-A0A920DGE2-F1
#
_cell.length_a   1.000
_cell.length_b   1.000
_cell.length_c   1.000
_cell.angle_alpha   90.00
_cell.angle_beta   90.00
_cell.angle_gamma   90.00
#
_symmetry.space_group_name_H-M   'P 1'
#
loop_
_entity.id
_entity.type
_entity.pdbx_description
1 polymer ?
#
loop_
_entity_poly.entity_id
_entity_poly.type
_entity_poly.pdbx_seq_one_letter_code
_entity_poly.pdbx_strand_id
1 'polypeptide(L)'
;MGSAYLVLANDTPYLFDFGSGVVRRVGCVVFRMGRKLCKLDVTQLEYAFLSHIHSDHTSLGLADLIITPWIMGRDKPLKIFVLKQQKIW
;
A
#
# COMPACT_ATOMS: atom_id res chain seq x y z
N MET A 1 -7.93 -9.02 9.41
CA MET A 1 -7.33 -8.14 8.38
C MET A 1 -6.40 -7.18 9.09
N GLY A 2 -5.32 -6.73 8.46
CA GLY A 2 -4.39 -5.79 9.09
C GLY A 2 -4.72 -4.32 8.80
N SER A 3 -4.13 -3.41 9.59
CA SER A 3 -4.25 -1.97 9.41
C SER A 3 -3.68 -1.53 8.06
N ALA A 4 -4.43 -0.72 7.31
CA ALA A 4 -3.96 -0.03 6.12
C ALA A 4 -4.94 1.09 5.75
N TYR A 5 -4.42 2.24 5.37
CA TYR A 5 -5.17 3.41 4.94
C TYR A 5 -4.62 3.91 3.61
N LEU A 6 -5.51 4.15 2.65
CA LEU A 6 -5.17 4.73 1.37
C LEU A 6 -5.61 6.19 1.34
N VAL A 7 -4.67 7.10 1.17
CA VAL A 7 -4.93 8.53 0.94
C VAL A 7 -4.62 8.84 -0.51
N LEU A 8 -5.58 9.45 -1.20
CA LEU A 8 -5.36 9.96 -2.54
C LEU A 8 -5.23 11.48 -2.51
N ALA A 9 -4.06 11.99 -2.89
CA ALA A 9 -3.82 13.42 -3.00
C ALA A 9 -3.37 13.73 -4.43
N ASN A 10 -4.14 14.55 -5.15
CA ASN A 10 -3.87 14.90 -6.55
C ASN A 10 -3.57 13.67 -7.43
N ASP A 11 -4.46 12.68 -7.41
CA ASP A 11 -4.31 11.39 -8.11
C ASP A 11 -3.08 10.53 -7.72
N THR A 12 -2.33 10.94 -6.70
CA THR A 12 -1.18 10.19 -6.19
C THR A 12 -1.59 9.39 -4.95
N PRO A 13 -1.49 8.05 -4.98
CA PRO A 13 -1.83 7.23 -3.83
C PRO A 13 -0.68 7.15 -2.82
N TYR A 14 -1.02 7.41 -1.56
CA TYR A 14 -0.15 7.26 -0.40
C TYR A 14 -0.76 6.21 0.53
N LEU A 15 0.02 5.17 0.80
CA LEU A 15 -0.41 4.07 1.66
C LEU A 15 0.18 4.24 3.05
N PHE A 16 -0.66 4.22 4.09
CA PHE A 16 -0.25 4.23 5.49
C PHE A 16 -0.58 2.88 6.10
N ASP A 17 0.45 2.16 6.54
CA ASP A 17 0.45 0.75 6.90
C ASP A 17 0.03 -0.19 5.75
N PHE A 18 0.50 -1.43 5.84
CA PHE A 18 0.29 -2.43 4.80
C PHE A 18 0.06 -3.79 5.46
N GLY A 19 -0.95 -3.83 6.32
CA GLY A 19 -1.47 -5.05 6.90
C GLY A 19 -2.03 -6.02 5.85
N SER A 20 -2.10 -7.29 6.22
CA SER A 20 -2.44 -8.40 5.31
C SER A 20 -3.68 -8.13 4.44
N GLY A 21 -3.54 -8.35 3.12
CA GLY A 21 -4.60 -8.18 2.13
C GLY A 21 -4.80 -6.74 1.63
N VAL A 22 -3.85 -5.83 1.89
CA VAL A 22 -3.92 -4.44 1.43
C VAL A 22 -4.03 -4.32 -0.10
N VAL A 23 -3.22 -5.04 -0.86
CA VAL A 23 -3.24 -4.95 -2.34
C VAL A 23 -4.59 -5.40 -2.90
N ARG A 24 -5.13 -6.50 -2.36
CA ARG A 24 -6.46 -6.99 -2.72
C ARG A 24 -7.56 -5.96 -2.40
N ARG A 25 -7.48 -5.28 -1.24
CA ARG A 25 -8.44 -4.22 -0.88
C ARG A 25 -8.34 -3.03 -1.83
N VAL A 26 -7.13 -2.60 -2.20
CA VAL A 26 -6.94 -1.54 -3.20
C VAL A 26 -7.53 -1.97 -4.54
N GLY A 27 -7.25 -3.19 -5.00
CA GLY A 27 -7.86 -3.75 -6.22
C GLY A 27 -9.39 -3.74 -6.19
N CYS A 28 -10.01 -4.07 -5.06
CA CYS A 28 -11.47 -3.95 -4.89
C CYS A 28 -11.97 -2.51 -4.97
N VAL A 29 -11.24 -1.53 -4.42
CA VAL A 29 -11.58 -0.10 -4.53
C VAL A 29 -11.50 0.36 -5.98
N VAL A 30 -10.40 0.03 -6.68
CA VAL A 30 -10.20 0.33 -8.10
C VAL A 30 -11.32 -0.25 -8.95
N PHE A 31 -11.66 -1.52 -8.72
CA PHE A 31 -12.75 -2.19 -9.43
C PHE A 31 -14.11 -1.54 -9.18
N ARG A 32 -14.43 -1.19 -7.92
CA ARG A 32 -15.74 -0.64 -7.54
C ARG A 32 -15.95 0.83 -7.90
N MET A 33 -14.93 1.67 -7.74
CA MET A 33 -15.04 3.10 -8.08
C MET A 33 -14.93 3.34 -9.59
N GLY A 34 -14.39 2.37 -10.33
CA GLY A 34 -14.17 2.45 -11.76
C GLY A 34 -13.09 3.48 -12.13
N ARG A 35 -12.53 3.37 -13.34
CA ARG A 35 -11.51 4.29 -13.87
C ARG A 35 -11.98 5.75 -14.03
N LYS A 36 -13.25 6.06 -13.72
CA LYS A 36 -13.86 7.39 -13.90
C LYS A 36 -13.61 8.36 -12.74
N LEU A 37 -13.42 7.85 -11.50
CA LEU A 37 -13.31 8.71 -10.32
C LEU A 37 -11.85 8.96 -9.91
N CYS A 38 -10.94 8.02 -10.19
CA CYS A 38 -9.50 8.17 -9.97
C CYS A 38 -8.74 7.35 -11.01
N LYS A 39 -7.62 7.88 -11.52
CA LYS A 39 -6.58 7.08 -12.18
C LYS A 39 -5.78 6.33 -11.11
N LEU A 40 -6.47 5.52 -10.31
CA LEU A 40 -5.88 4.68 -9.28
C LEU A 40 -5.73 3.27 -9.86
N ASP A 41 -4.51 2.79 -9.91
CA ASP A 41 -4.16 1.41 -10.22
C ASP A 41 -3.25 0.86 -9.12
N VAL A 42 -3.26 -0.46 -8.94
CA VAL A 42 -2.40 -1.15 -7.97
C VAL A 42 -0.91 -0.92 -8.27
N THR A 43 -0.55 -0.79 -9.55
CA THR A 43 0.83 -0.49 -10.00
C THR A 43 1.31 0.90 -9.58
N GLN A 44 0.41 1.84 -9.30
CA GLN A 44 0.75 3.20 -8.87
C GLN A 44 1.02 3.32 -7.37
N LEU A 45 0.93 2.23 -6.60
CA LEU A 45 1.34 2.21 -5.19
C LEU A 45 2.87 2.33 -5.08
N GLU A 46 3.33 3.58 -5.09
CA GLU A 46 4.75 3.96 -5.07
C GLU A 46 5.21 4.44 -3.69
N TYR A 47 4.31 4.95 -2.84
CA TYR A 47 4.62 5.52 -1.54
C TYR A 47 3.92 4.78 -0.42
N ALA A 48 4.69 4.23 0.52
CA ALA A 48 4.19 3.55 1.71
C ALA A 48 4.85 4.09 2.97
N PHE A 49 4.05 4.33 4.00
CA PHE A 49 4.49 4.78 5.33
C PHE A 49 4.13 3.71 6.34
N LEU A 50 5.10 3.29 7.16
CA LEU A 50 4.87 2.37 8.25
C LEU A 50 4.81 3.13 9.57
N SER A 51 3.67 3.04 10.25
CA SER A 51 3.51 3.63 11.59
C SER A 51 4.39 2.90 12.61
N HIS A 52 4.25 1.57 12.72
CA HIS A 52 5.04 0.75 13.62
C HIS A 52 5.15 -0.72 13.22
N ILE A 53 6.15 -1.44 13.77
CA ILE A 53 6.45 -2.84 13.42
C ILE A 53 5.63 -3.81 14.29
N HIS A 54 4.31 -3.65 14.27
CA HIS A 54 3.39 -4.70 14.69
C HIS A 54 2.94 -5.53 13.49
N SER A 55 2.58 -6.78 13.77
CA SER A 55 2.30 -7.78 12.74
C SER A 55 1.09 -7.42 11.88
N ASP A 56 0.09 -6.79 12.47
CA ASP A 56 -1.11 -6.31 11.78
C ASP A 56 -0.86 -5.10 10.89
N HIS A 57 0.31 -4.45 10.97
CA HIS A 57 0.71 -3.34 10.10
C HIS A 57 1.71 -3.76 9.01
N THR A 58 2.41 -4.88 9.19
CA THR A 58 3.58 -5.25 8.35
C THR A 58 3.58 -6.67 7.76
N SER A 59 3.07 -7.67 8.49
CA SER A 59 3.52 -9.07 8.32
C SER A 59 3.43 -9.62 6.90
N LEU A 60 2.22 -9.74 6.34
CA LEU A 60 2.03 -10.35 5.01
C LEU A 60 1.76 -9.32 3.91
N GLY A 61 1.38 -8.09 4.27
CA GLY A 61 1.06 -7.10 3.26
C GLY A 61 2.29 -6.43 2.65
N LEU A 62 3.46 -6.45 3.30
CA LEU A 62 4.70 -5.95 2.67
C LEU A 62 5.11 -6.80 1.45
N ALA A 63 5.14 -8.12 1.61
CA ALA A 63 5.50 -9.02 0.51
C ALA A 63 4.51 -8.89 -0.66
N ASP A 64 3.21 -8.84 -0.37
CA ASP A 64 2.16 -8.63 -1.37
C ASP A 64 2.32 -7.28 -2.08
N LEU A 65 2.60 -6.19 -1.35
CA LEU A 65 2.84 -4.85 -1.88
C LEU A 65 4.10 -4.74 -2.77
N ILE A 66 5.08 -5.62 -2.56
CA ILE A 66 6.27 -5.72 -3.41
C ILE A 66 5.96 -6.54 -4.66
N ILE A 67 5.45 -7.76 -4.49
CA ILE A 67 5.39 -8.78 -5.55
C ILE A 67 4.22 -8.53 -6.49
N THR A 68 3.01 -8.31 -5.98
CA THR A 68 1.81 -8.24 -6.81
C THR A 68 1.85 -7.05 -7.79
N PRO A 69 2.14 -5.81 -7.35
CA PRO A 69 2.29 -4.69 -8.29
C PRO A 69 3.44 -4.86 -9.29
N TRP A 70 4.52 -5.54 -8.89
CA TRP A 70 5.66 -5.82 -9.79
C TRP A 70 5.26 -6.76 -10.93
N ILE A 71 4.59 -7.89 -10.62
CA ILE A 71 4.05 -8.82 -11.62
C ILE A 71 3.04 -8.10 -12.54
N MET A 72 2.26 -7.17 -12.01
CA MET A 72 1.28 -6.37 -12.76
C MET A 72 1.90 -5.26 -13.62
N GLY A 73 3.22 -5.08 -13.60
CA GLY A 73 3.93 -4.14 -14.47
C GLY A 73 4.29 -2.79 -13.84
N ARG A 74 4.36 -2.68 -12.50
CA ARG A 74 4.93 -1.49 -11.84
C ARG A 74 6.37 -1.30 -12.29
N ASP A 75 6.64 -0.15 -12.91
CA ASP A 75 7.94 0.25 -13.48
C ASP A 75 8.75 1.18 -12.56
N LYS A 76 8.14 1.64 -11.46
CA LYS A 76 8.76 2.53 -10.48
C LYS A 76 9.04 1.84 -9.14
N PRO A 77 10.06 2.28 -8.40
CA PRO A 77 10.39 1.70 -7.10
C PRO A 77 9.31 2.01 -6.06
N LEU A 78 9.06 1.04 -5.17
CA LEU A 78 8.31 1.25 -3.94
C LEU A 78 9.20 1.98 -2.92
N LYS A 79 8.77 3.16 -2.49
CA LYS A 79 9.41 3.95 -1.44
C LYS A 79 8.72 3.69 -0.11
N ILE A 80 9.45 3.12 0.84
CA ILE A 80 8.95 2.82 2.17
C ILE A 80 9.58 3.78 3.18
N PHE A 81 8.75 4.50 3.90
CA PHE A 81 9.15 5.41 4.97
C PHE A 81 8.77 4.78 6.31
N VAL A 82 9.71 4.70 7.24
CA VAL A 82 9.51 4.12 8.57
C VAL A 82 10.02 5.11 9.60
N LEU A 83 9.36 5.20 10.76
CA LEU A 83 9.87 6.01 11.87
C LEU A 83 11.25 5.51 12.32
N LYS A 84 12.19 6.42 12.54
CA LYS A 84 13.58 6.11 12.91
C LYS A 84 13.70 5.44 14.29
N GLN A 85 12.77 5.71 15.20
CA GLN A 85 12.73 5.15 16.55
C GLN A 85 11.52 4.24 16.70
N GLN A 86 11.66 3.04 16.16
CA GLN A 86 10.75 1.93 16.45
C GLN A 86 11.32 1.25 17.70
N LYS A 87 10.85 1.62 18.90
CA LYS A 87 11.16 0.84 20.10
C LYS A 87 10.45 -0.51 19.97
N ILE A 88 11.20 -1.52 19.56
CA ILE A 88 10.79 -2.92 19.65
C ILE A 88 11.24 -3.38 21.03
N TRP A 89 10.47 -2.96 22.04
CA TRP A 89 10.72 -3.16 23.48
C TRP A 89 12.02 -2.52 24.00
#